data_AF-A0A7W8C7P7-F1
#
_entry.id   AF-A0A7W8C7P7-F1
#
_cell.length_a   1.000
_cell.length_b   1.000
_cell.length_c   1.000
_cell.angle_alpha   90.00
_cell.angle_beta   90.00
_cell.angle_gamma   90.00
#
_symmetry.space_group_name_H-M   'P 1'
#
loop_
_entity.id
_entity.type
_entity.pdbx_description
1 polymer ?
#
loop_
_entity_poly.entity_id
_entity_poly.type
_entity_poly.pdbx_seq_one_letter_code
_entity_poly.pdbx_strand_id
1 'polypeptide(L)'
;MLLTASDLAPPATLDPSGVWFFNWVVPIAGSVFIVLAIADVIRRRRLTWGFLFLFNSLAVYWMETVGDWGQMLFYSPAFAEHHLLEWLPLKTPNDPLFMPFAYAVYWGVHALLVLWLSQWVSSKFGWSMLKSMIVLAIPINYVWDFVVEGTATAMGWWTYDPGIGPVLEWSNGGRITLLWTIGIMCTWPNLIAYWAGKPPIRGLNHFERFCRLDRFTVPKVPLRPSSDVAGAGAVAVVTKQVRRTKQQEFDDYLNYEVTIPRWRFELMRLGAWFVVFQVSFAVFLVLPLAVLRWATGADSSYIP
;
A
#
# COMPACT_ATOMS: atom_id res chain seq x y z
N MET A 1 20.98 -1.72 39.87
CA MET A 1 20.17 -2.90 39.50
C MET A 1 20.45 -3.13 38.01
N LEU A 2 21.17 -4.19 37.66
CA LEU A 2 21.48 -4.50 36.25
C LEU A 2 20.20 -5.10 35.64
N LEU A 3 19.55 -4.34 34.77
CA LEU A 3 18.43 -4.84 33.96
C LEU A 3 18.96 -5.96 33.06
N THR A 4 18.33 -7.13 33.12
CA THR A 4 18.59 -8.23 32.20
C THR A 4 17.91 -7.93 30.86
N ALA A 5 18.35 -8.54 29.76
CA ALA A 5 17.73 -8.32 28.43
C ALA A 5 16.22 -8.66 28.40
N SER A 6 15.75 -9.53 29.30
CA SER A 6 14.33 -9.84 29.51
C SER A 6 13.53 -8.73 30.20
N ASP A 7 14.18 -7.75 30.85
CA ASP A 7 13.52 -6.59 31.45
C ASP A 7 13.29 -5.46 30.43
N LEU A 8 13.74 -5.62 29.18
CA LEU A 8 13.69 -4.61 28.11
C LEU A 8 12.59 -4.87 27.08
N ALA A 9 11.77 -5.91 27.26
CA ALA A 9 10.68 -6.25 26.35
C ALA A 9 9.39 -6.58 27.11
N PRO A 10 8.20 -6.23 26.57
CA PRO A 10 6.93 -6.64 27.15
C PRO A 10 6.81 -8.17 27.21
N PRO A 11 6.38 -8.76 28.35
CA PRO A 11 6.29 -10.22 28.51
C PRO A 11 5.47 -10.92 27.42
N ALA A 12 4.42 -10.26 26.93
CA ALA A 12 3.56 -10.76 25.85
C ALA A 12 4.30 -11.06 24.54
N THR A 13 5.49 -10.50 24.36
CA THR A 13 6.26 -10.58 23.11
C THR A 13 7.48 -11.52 23.19
N LEU A 14 7.73 -12.15 24.33
CA LEU A 14 8.90 -13.01 24.53
C LEU A 14 8.75 -14.40 23.91
N ASP A 15 7.54 -14.97 23.98
CA ASP A 15 7.24 -16.32 23.49
C ASP A 15 6.14 -16.31 22.41
N PRO A 16 6.33 -15.61 21.29
CA PRO A 16 5.35 -15.55 20.22
C PRO A 16 5.14 -16.89 19.53
N SER A 17 3.89 -17.18 19.19
CA SER A 17 3.55 -18.36 18.39
C SER A 17 3.71 -18.08 16.90
N GLY A 18 4.05 -19.08 16.08
CA GLY A 18 3.94 -18.95 14.61
C GLY A 18 4.88 -17.94 13.92
N VAL A 19 5.97 -17.51 14.57
CA VAL A 19 6.95 -16.51 14.06
C VAL A 19 7.47 -16.83 12.65
N TRP A 20 7.57 -18.12 12.30
CA TRP A 20 8.02 -18.59 10.99
C TRP A 20 7.21 -17.96 9.82
N PHE A 21 5.95 -17.61 10.05
CA PHE A 21 5.11 -16.97 9.04
C PHE A 21 5.70 -15.62 8.61
N PHE A 22 6.05 -14.77 9.58
CA PHE A 22 6.64 -13.48 9.30
C PHE A 22 8.12 -13.56 8.92
N ASN A 23 8.89 -14.48 9.52
CA ASN A 23 10.32 -14.60 9.17
C ASN A 23 10.54 -15.18 7.77
N TRP A 24 9.62 -16.00 7.26
CA TRP A 24 9.82 -16.72 6.00
C TRP A 24 8.73 -16.48 4.97
N VAL A 25 7.46 -16.71 5.32
CA VAL A 25 6.37 -16.67 4.32
C VAL A 25 6.20 -15.27 3.77
N VAL A 26 6.13 -14.25 4.62
CA VAL A 26 5.92 -12.86 4.19
C VAL A 26 7.09 -12.35 3.32
N PRO A 27 8.38 -12.50 3.70
CA PRO A 27 9.51 -12.15 2.84
C PRO A 27 9.53 -12.88 1.50
N ILE A 28 9.27 -14.19 1.49
CA ILE A 28 9.25 -14.99 0.26
C ILE A 28 8.11 -14.53 -0.66
N ALA A 29 6.89 -14.43 -0.14
CA ALA A 29 5.72 -14.00 -0.91
C ALA A 29 5.88 -12.56 -1.43
N GLY A 30 6.34 -11.64 -0.59
CA GLY A 30 6.63 -10.26 -0.97
C GLY A 30 7.71 -10.18 -2.06
N SER A 31 8.78 -10.98 -1.95
CA SER A 31 9.82 -11.07 -2.98
C SER A 31 9.28 -11.55 -4.32
N VAL A 32 8.38 -12.55 -4.32
CA VAL A 32 7.71 -13.01 -5.54
C VAL A 32 6.90 -11.89 -6.19
N PHE A 33 6.10 -11.14 -5.41
CA PHE A 33 5.35 -10.00 -5.95
C PHE A 33 6.27 -8.92 -6.55
N ILE A 34 7.39 -8.61 -5.90
CA ILE A 34 8.40 -7.67 -6.39
C ILE A 34 8.98 -8.13 -7.72
N VAL A 35 9.43 -9.38 -7.80
CA VAL A 35 10.00 -9.95 -9.04
C VAL A 35 8.97 -9.94 -10.17
N LEU A 36 7.72 -10.30 -9.90
CA LEU A 36 6.65 -10.27 -10.89
C LEU A 36 6.36 -8.85 -11.40
N ALA A 37 6.34 -7.86 -10.50
CA ALA A 37 6.15 -6.47 -10.87
C ALA A 37 7.30 -5.93 -11.73
N ILE A 38 8.56 -6.25 -11.38
CA ILE A 38 9.74 -5.90 -12.17
C ILE A 38 9.70 -6.58 -13.53
N ALA A 39 9.38 -7.87 -13.59
CA ALA A 39 9.24 -8.60 -14.85
C ALA A 39 8.15 -8.00 -15.75
N ASP A 40 7.03 -7.55 -15.18
CA ASP A 40 5.96 -6.87 -15.92
C ASP A 40 6.42 -5.50 -16.48
N VAL A 41 7.19 -4.73 -15.70
CA VAL A 41 7.82 -3.47 -16.16
C VAL A 41 8.77 -3.71 -17.32
N ILE A 42 9.67 -4.70 -17.21
CA ILE A 42 10.64 -5.04 -18.26
C ILE A 42 9.91 -5.50 -19.52
N ARG A 43 8.92 -6.39 -19.38
CA ARG A 43 8.14 -6.93 -20.49
C ARG A 43 7.35 -5.85 -21.24
N ARG A 44 6.81 -4.87 -20.52
CA ARG A 44 6.01 -3.78 -21.11
C ARG A 44 6.82 -2.52 -21.43
N ARG A 45 8.08 -2.46 -21.01
CA ARG A 45 9.00 -1.31 -21.15
C ARG A 45 8.41 0.01 -20.59
N ARG A 46 7.72 -0.09 -19.45
CA ARG A 46 7.03 1.04 -18.79
C ARG A 46 6.82 0.77 -17.32
N LEU A 47 6.65 1.82 -16.53
CA LEU A 47 6.26 1.69 -15.13
C LEU A 47 4.76 1.38 -15.07
N THR A 48 4.43 0.12 -14.79
CA THR A 48 3.03 -0.31 -14.71
C THR A 48 2.38 0.23 -13.46
N TRP A 49 1.05 0.28 -13.48
CA TRP A 49 0.28 0.67 -12.29
C TRP A 49 0.64 -0.21 -11.10
N GLY A 50 0.71 -1.53 -11.29
CA GLY A 50 1.08 -2.48 -10.24
C GLY A 50 2.47 -2.21 -9.67
N PHE A 51 3.46 -1.94 -10.54
CA PHE A 51 4.79 -1.57 -10.09
C PHE A 51 4.81 -0.24 -9.34
N LEU A 52 4.17 0.81 -9.87
CA LEU A 52 4.12 2.12 -9.22
C LEU A 52 3.45 2.02 -7.85
N PHE A 53 2.36 1.28 -7.76
CA PHE A 53 1.67 1.06 -6.50
C PHE A 53 2.56 0.30 -5.50
N LEU A 54 3.11 -0.84 -5.92
CA LEU A 54 3.95 -1.68 -5.08
C LEU A 54 5.21 -0.94 -4.61
N PHE A 55 5.96 -0.32 -5.52
CA PHE A 55 7.20 0.38 -5.20
C PHE A 55 6.95 1.51 -4.19
N ASN A 56 5.92 2.32 -4.40
CA ASN A 56 5.64 3.44 -3.51
C ASN A 56 5.08 2.99 -2.16
N SER A 57 4.35 1.89 -2.12
CA SER A 57 3.95 1.23 -0.88
C SER A 57 5.15 0.65 -0.12
N LEU A 58 6.10 0.00 -0.80
CA LEU A 58 7.32 -0.48 -0.16
C LEU A 58 8.08 0.69 0.44
N ALA A 59 8.18 1.80 -0.29
CA ALA A 59 8.93 2.96 0.13
C ALA A 59 8.36 3.69 1.35
N VAL A 60 7.12 3.41 1.81
CA VAL A 60 6.59 4.03 3.04
C VAL A 60 7.04 3.32 4.32
N TYR A 61 7.64 2.12 4.24
CA TYR A 61 7.94 1.29 5.43
C TYR A 61 8.82 2.00 6.48
N TRP A 62 9.73 2.87 6.05
CA TRP A 62 10.60 3.58 6.99
C TRP A 62 9.85 4.63 7.82
N MET A 63 8.70 5.10 7.33
CA MET A 63 7.80 5.97 8.09
C MET A 63 6.88 5.17 9.00
N GLU A 64 6.60 3.90 8.67
CA GLU A 64 5.77 3.03 9.51
C GLU A 64 6.38 2.91 10.91
N THR A 65 7.68 2.68 11.01
CA THR A 65 8.34 2.57 12.34
C THR A 65 8.19 3.85 13.18
N VAL A 66 8.03 5.03 12.54
CA VAL A 66 7.72 6.29 13.24
C VAL A 66 6.27 6.31 13.72
N GLY A 67 5.34 5.79 12.90
CA GLY A 67 3.93 5.62 13.27
C GLY A 67 3.76 4.65 14.44
N ASP A 68 4.40 3.49 14.34
CA ASP A 68 4.48 2.45 15.37
C ASP A 68 5.07 3.00 16.68
N TRP A 69 6.16 3.76 16.58
CA TRP A 69 6.71 4.52 17.71
C TRP A 69 5.67 5.47 18.30
N GLY A 70 4.92 6.21 17.48
CA GLY A 70 3.83 7.08 17.92
C GLY A 70 2.67 6.33 18.60
N GLN A 71 2.57 5.02 18.41
CA GLN A 71 1.51 4.19 18.99
C GLN A 71 1.95 3.34 20.16
N MET A 72 3.22 3.46 20.55
CA MET A 72 3.85 2.59 21.53
C MET A 72 3.81 1.11 21.10
N LEU A 73 3.95 0.84 19.80
CA LEU A 73 4.02 -0.51 19.29
C LEU A 73 5.43 -1.08 19.52
N PHE A 74 5.48 -2.26 20.14
CA PHE A 74 6.69 -3.03 20.35
C PHE A 74 6.61 -4.36 19.60
N TYR A 75 7.50 -4.57 18.63
CA TYR A 75 7.65 -5.84 17.92
C TYR A 75 8.43 -6.85 18.74
N SER A 76 8.04 -8.12 18.67
CA SER A 76 8.78 -9.21 19.32
C SER A 76 10.22 -9.29 18.83
N PRO A 77 11.20 -9.46 19.74
CA PRO A 77 12.61 -9.65 19.39
C PRO A 77 12.87 -11.04 18.76
N ALA A 78 11.87 -11.92 18.68
CA ALA A 78 12.00 -13.22 18.02
C ALA A 78 11.96 -13.11 16.48
N PHE A 79 11.58 -11.95 15.95
CA PHE A 79 11.62 -11.71 14.51
C PHE A 79 13.05 -11.58 14.00
N ALA A 80 13.26 -11.95 12.74
CA ALA A 80 14.49 -11.57 12.05
C ALA A 80 14.49 -10.05 11.86
N GLU A 81 15.61 -9.39 12.15
CA GLU A 81 15.73 -7.92 12.14
C GLU A 81 16.65 -7.42 11.02
N HIS A 82 16.49 -6.15 10.66
CA HIS A 82 17.43 -5.41 9.81
C HIS A 82 17.91 -4.12 10.50
N HIS A 83 19.05 -3.58 10.10
CA HIS A 83 19.64 -2.39 10.72
C HIS A 83 19.62 -1.15 9.82
N LEU A 84 18.73 -1.12 8.82
CA LEU A 84 18.70 -0.06 7.81
C LEU A 84 18.18 1.29 8.33
N LEU A 85 17.51 1.30 9.49
CA LEU A 85 16.84 2.47 10.07
C LEU A 85 17.51 2.98 11.34
N GLU A 86 18.73 2.53 11.69
CA GLU A 86 19.45 2.99 12.89
C GLU A 86 19.73 4.50 12.92
N TRP A 87 19.72 5.15 11.76
CA TRP A 87 19.88 6.60 11.64
C TRP A 87 18.62 7.39 12.05
N LEU A 88 17.46 6.72 12.19
CA LEU A 88 16.19 7.35 12.49
C LEU A 88 16.00 7.47 14.01
N PRO A 89 15.86 8.70 14.55
CA PRO A 89 15.79 8.89 16.00
C PRO A 89 14.46 8.45 16.61
N LEU A 90 13.37 8.49 15.84
CA LEU A 90 12.02 8.12 16.27
C LEU A 90 11.63 6.83 15.56
N LYS A 91 11.84 5.70 16.23
CA LYS A 91 11.56 4.37 15.67
C LYS A 91 11.28 3.34 16.75
N THR A 92 10.73 2.21 16.35
CA THR A 92 10.58 1.05 17.23
C THR A 92 11.94 0.46 17.61
N PRO A 93 12.06 -0.17 18.80
CA PRO A 93 13.33 -0.77 19.24
C PRO A 93 13.85 -1.84 18.28
N ASN A 94 12.95 -2.73 17.85
CA ASN A 94 13.24 -3.82 16.92
C ASN A 94 12.72 -3.44 15.54
N ASP A 95 13.50 -3.74 14.50
CA ASP A 95 13.21 -3.43 13.10
C ASP A 95 12.99 -4.73 12.31
N PRO A 96 11.76 -5.26 12.22
CA PRO A 96 11.53 -6.57 11.62
C PRO A 96 11.82 -6.60 10.12
N LEU A 97 12.62 -7.57 9.68
CA LEU A 97 13.00 -7.78 8.28
C LEU A 97 11.79 -7.90 7.36
N PHE A 98 10.68 -8.44 7.88
CA PHE A 98 9.48 -8.68 7.09
C PHE A 98 8.69 -7.41 6.77
N MET A 99 8.91 -6.29 7.47
CA MET A 99 8.11 -5.07 7.31
C MET A 99 7.98 -4.58 5.87
N PRO A 100 9.06 -4.33 5.12
CA PRO A 100 8.94 -3.92 3.73
C PRO A 100 8.15 -4.96 2.92
N PHE A 101 8.32 -6.25 3.15
CA PHE A 101 7.61 -7.29 2.41
C PHE A 101 6.13 -7.42 2.79
N ALA A 102 5.77 -7.12 4.05
CA ALA A 102 4.38 -7.09 4.50
C ALA A 102 3.58 -6.06 3.71
N TYR A 103 4.16 -4.89 3.43
CA TYR A 103 3.56 -3.88 2.56
C TYR A 103 3.28 -4.42 1.15
N ALA A 104 4.20 -5.21 0.56
CA ALA A 104 3.95 -5.85 -0.73
C ALA A 104 2.73 -6.79 -0.71
N VAL A 105 2.63 -7.61 0.34
CA VAL A 105 1.57 -8.61 0.49
C VAL A 105 0.23 -7.95 0.83
N TYR A 106 0.22 -7.07 1.83
CA TYR A 106 -0.95 -6.34 2.28
C TYR A 106 -1.61 -5.61 1.10
N TRP A 107 -0.84 -4.83 0.34
CA TRP A 107 -1.40 -4.07 -0.77
C TRP A 107 -1.78 -4.93 -1.97
N GLY A 108 -1.09 -6.06 -2.19
CA GLY A 108 -1.49 -7.03 -3.20
C GLY A 108 -2.86 -7.65 -2.94
N VAL A 109 -3.25 -7.82 -1.67
CA VAL A 109 -4.49 -8.50 -1.28
C VAL A 109 -5.59 -7.49 -0.89
N HIS A 110 -5.29 -6.61 0.05
CA HIS A 110 -6.23 -5.68 0.68
C HIS A 110 -6.79 -4.65 -0.31
N ALA A 111 -5.95 -3.94 -1.06
CA ALA A 111 -6.45 -2.94 -2.01
C ALA A 111 -7.29 -3.57 -3.12
N LEU A 112 -6.91 -4.74 -3.62
CA LEU A 112 -7.71 -5.43 -4.62
C LEU A 112 -9.08 -5.82 -4.06
N LEU A 113 -9.13 -6.32 -2.82
CA LEU A 113 -10.36 -6.69 -2.13
C LEU A 113 -11.27 -5.46 -1.92
N VAL A 114 -10.74 -4.37 -1.35
CA VAL A 114 -11.51 -3.14 -1.09
C VAL A 114 -12.02 -2.54 -2.39
N LEU A 115 -11.19 -2.47 -3.43
CA LEU A 115 -11.61 -1.96 -4.74
C LEU A 115 -12.70 -2.83 -5.35
N TRP A 116 -12.59 -4.16 -5.26
CA TRP A 116 -13.59 -5.10 -5.77
C TRP A 116 -14.92 -4.96 -5.01
N LEU A 117 -14.90 -4.94 -3.69
CA LEU A 117 -16.09 -4.75 -2.85
C LEU A 117 -16.77 -3.40 -3.10
N SER A 118 -15.97 -2.33 -3.22
CA SER A 118 -16.48 -0.98 -3.49
C SER A 118 -17.21 -0.91 -4.84
N GLN A 119 -16.70 -1.62 -5.85
CA GLN A 119 -17.36 -1.73 -7.16
C GLN A 119 -18.66 -2.52 -7.08
N TRP A 120 -18.64 -3.64 -6.35
CA TRP A 120 -19.83 -4.45 -6.17
C TRP A 120 -20.96 -3.62 -5.55
N VAL A 121 -20.68 -2.86 -4.48
CA VAL A 121 -21.67 -1.94 -3.87
C VAL A 121 -22.07 -0.82 -4.82
N SER A 122 -21.11 -0.19 -5.50
CA SER A 122 -21.41 0.88 -6.46
C SER A 122 -22.37 0.40 -7.55
N SER A 123 -22.13 -0.80 -8.10
CA SER A 123 -23.00 -1.41 -9.12
C SER A 123 -24.37 -1.82 -8.59
N LYS A 124 -24.45 -2.31 -7.33
CA LYS A 124 -25.68 -2.80 -6.72
C LYS A 124 -26.63 -1.66 -6.32
N PHE A 125 -26.08 -0.54 -5.86
CA PHE A 125 -26.86 0.58 -5.31
C PHE A 125 -26.86 1.83 -6.20
N GLY A 126 -26.18 1.81 -7.36
CA GLY A 126 -26.04 2.99 -8.23
C GLY A 126 -25.26 4.14 -7.59
N TRP A 127 -24.41 3.85 -6.61
CA TRP A 127 -23.65 4.86 -5.89
C TRP A 127 -22.37 5.25 -6.63
N SER A 128 -21.86 6.46 -6.35
CA SER A 128 -20.52 6.83 -6.79
C SER A 128 -19.46 5.95 -6.11
N MET A 129 -18.34 5.70 -6.80
CA MET A 129 -17.25 4.89 -6.26
C MET A 129 -16.76 5.44 -4.91
N LEU A 130 -16.63 6.77 -4.80
CA LEU A 130 -16.22 7.43 -3.57
C LEU A 130 -17.18 7.14 -2.40
N LYS A 131 -18.49 7.23 -2.66
CA LYS A 131 -19.51 6.93 -1.64
C LYS A 131 -19.46 5.46 -1.22
N SER A 132 -19.39 4.55 -2.19
CA SER A 132 -19.28 3.10 -1.91
C SER A 132 -18.03 2.77 -1.12
N MET A 133 -16.91 3.40 -1.47
CA MET A 133 -15.66 3.20 -0.77
C MET A 133 -15.73 3.73 0.66
N ILE A 134 -16.19 4.96 0.90
CA ILE A 134 -16.29 5.50 2.27
C ILE A 134 -17.18 4.62 3.17
N VAL A 135 -18.34 4.19 2.66
CA VAL A 135 -19.31 3.41 3.44
C VAL A 135 -18.81 1.99 3.74
N LEU A 136 -18.10 1.35 2.81
CA LEU A 136 -17.57 0.00 3.02
C LEU A 136 -16.20 -0.01 3.70
N ALA A 137 -15.35 0.95 3.36
CA ALA A 137 -13.97 1.01 3.81
C ALA A 137 -13.90 1.00 5.33
N ILE A 138 -14.68 1.85 5.99
CA ILE A 138 -14.58 2.00 7.44
C ILE A 138 -14.93 0.68 8.16
N PRO A 139 -16.12 0.07 7.99
CA PRO A 139 -16.43 -1.17 8.71
C PRO A 139 -15.57 -2.36 8.27
N ILE A 140 -15.24 -2.49 6.99
CA ILE A 140 -14.45 -3.63 6.50
C ILE A 140 -13.01 -3.53 6.94
N ASN A 141 -12.40 -2.34 6.87
CA ASN A 141 -11.03 -2.16 7.36
C ASN A 141 -10.97 -2.23 8.86
N TYR A 142 -11.98 -1.72 9.57
CA TYR A 142 -12.02 -1.87 11.02
C TYR A 142 -12.01 -3.35 11.40
N VAL A 143 -12.85 -4.17 10.77
CA VAL A 143 -12.89 -5.62 11.02
C VAL A 143 -11.58 -6.28 10.59
N TRP A 144 -11.03 -5.92 9.43
CA TRP A 144 -9.76 -6.45 8.95
C TRP A 144 -8.62 -6.14 9.93
N ASP A 145 -8.43 -4.88 10.28
CA ASP A 145 -7.38 -4.42 11.20
C ASP A 145 -7.58 -5.05 12.57
N PHE A 146 -8.82 -5.06 13.10
CA PHE A 146 -9.10 -5.73 14.37
C PHE A 146 -8.74 -7.22 14.33
N VAL A 147 -9.03 -7.92 13.23
CA VAL A 147 -8.69 -9.34 13.09
C VAL A 147 -7.18 -9.52 12.95
N VAL A 148 -6.51 -8.75 12.10
CA VAL A 148 -5.07 -8.90 11.84
C VAL A 148 -4.24 -8.45 13.04
N GLU A 149 -4.45 -7.22 13.53
CA GLU A 149 -3.78 -6.67 14.71
C GLU A 149 -4.16 -7.44 15.98
N GLY A 150 -5.43 -7.83 16.11
CA GLY A 150 -5.91 -8.60 17.26
C GLY A 150 -5.29 -9.98 17.30
N THR A 151 -5.19 -10.65 16.14
CA THR A 151 -4.48 -11.93 16.03
C THR A 151 -3.00 -11.73 16.34
N ALA A 152 -2.37 -10.66 15.85
CA ALA A 152 -0.95 -10.42 16.08
C ALA A 152 -0.61 -10.21 17.54
N THR A 153 -1.42 -9.40 18.23
CA THR A 153 -1.29 -9.14 19.67
C THR A 153 -1.61 -10.39 20.50
N ALA A 154 -2.60 -11.19 20.10
CA ALA A 154 -2.91 -12.47 20.75
C ALA A 154 -1.83 -13.54 20.52
N MET A 155 -1.14 -13.51 19.37
CA MET A 155 -0.05 -14.43 19.05
C MET A 155 1.30 -13.98 19.63
N GLY A 156 1.38 -12.79 20.21
CA GLY A 156 2.59 -12.22 20.80
C GLY A 156 3.55 -11.60 19.79
N TRP A 157 3.12 -11.39 18.55
CA TRP A 157 3.96 -10.85 17.48
C TRP A 157 4.37 -9.40 17.76
N TRP A 158 3.43 -8.58 18.20
CA TRP A 158 3.69 -7.23 18.69
C TRP A 158 2.63 -6.86 19.72
N THR A 159 2.86 -5.79 20.46
CA THR A 159 1.90 -5.26 21.43
C THR A 159 1.97 -3.74 21.47
N TYR A 160 0.86 -3.10 21.84
CA TYR A 160 0.82 -1.65 22.07
C TYR A 160 0.97 -1.39 23.58
N ASP A 161 2.13 -0.90 24.03
CA ASP A 161 2.44 -0.74 25.46
C ASP A 161 3.20 0.56 25.82
N PRO A 162 2.54 1.53 26.50
CA PRO A 162 1.14 1.51 26.86
C PRO A 162 0.25 1.75 25.64
N GLY A 163 -0.85 1.01 25.52
CA GLY A 163 -1.83 1.28 24.49
C GLY A 163 -2.53 2.63 24.74
N ILE A 164 -2.62 3.47 23.70
CA ILE A 164 -3.27 4.79 23.80
C ILE A 164 -4.77 4.65 23.56
N GLY A 165 -5.59 5.15 24.50
CA GLY A 165 -7.06 5.13 24.40
C GLY A 165 -7.69 3.80 24.86
N PRO A 166 -8.88 3.42 24.36
CA PRO A 166 -9.50 2.14 24.68
C PRO A 166 -8.65 0.97 24.17
N VAL A 167 -8.28 0.07 25.07
CA VAL A 167 -7.42 -1.08 24.80
C VAL A 167 -8.16 -2.37 25.13
N LEU A 168 -7.95 -3.38 24.30
CA LEU A 168 -8.27 -4.77 24.62
C LEU A 168 -6.97 -5.49 24.97
N GLU A 169 -6.94 -6.16 26.11
CA GLU A 169 -5.82 -6.98 26.58
C GLU A 169 -6.18 -8.46 26.52
N TRP A 170 -5.28 -9.26 25.95
CA TRP A 170 -5.41 -10.71 25.83
C TRP A 170 -4.81 -11.42 27.05
N SER A 171 -5.07 -12.72 27.20
CA SER A 171 -4.57 -13.52 28.33
C SER A 171 -3.03 -13.62 28.39
N ASN A 172 -2.34 -13.41 27.27
CA ASN A 172 -0.87 -13.36 27.21
C ASN A 172 -0.31 -11.97 27.58
N GLY A 173 -1.16 -10.99 27.92
CA GLY A 173 -0.77 -9.59 28.19
C GLY A 173 -0.62 -8.73 26.93
N GLY A 174 -0.84 -9.29 25.74
CA GLY A 174 -0.81 -8.53 24.48
C GLY A 174 -1.97 -7.56 24.42
N ARG A 175 -1.71 -6.34 23.95
CA ARG A 175 -2.66 -5.23 23.93
C ARG A 175 -2.88 -4.73 22.53
N ILE A 176 -4.12 -4.44 22.15
CA ILE A 176 -4.51 -3.75 20.92
C ILE A 176 -5.29 -2.47 21.25
N THR A 177 -4.97 -1.35 20.59
CA THR A 177 -5.80 -0.15 20.68
C THR A 177 -6.98 -0.23 19.72
N LEU A 178 -8.19 0.09 20.21
CA LEU A 178 -9.43 -0.11 19.46
C LEU A 178 -9.86 1.11 18.64
N LEU A 179 -9.28 2.28 18.90
CA LEU A 179 -9.71 3.53 18.28
C LEU A 179 -8.64 4.11 17.36
N TRP A 180 -7.45 4.40 17.89
CA TRP A 180 -6.48 5.21 17.16
C TRP A 180 -5.74 4.42 16.10
N THR A 181 -5.20 3.24 16.44
CA THR A 181 -4.57 2.36 15.45
C THR A 181 -5.52 2.03 14.33
N ILE A 182 -6.67 1.46 14.68
CA ILE A 182 -7.61 0.98 13.68
C ILE A 182 -8.24 2.16 12.93
N GLY A 183 -8.66 3.22 13.62
CA GLY A 183 -9.37 4.35 13.01
C GLY A 183 -8.52 5.15 12.02
N ILE A 184 -7.23 5.32 12.31
CA ILE A 184 -6.30 6.03 11.43
C ILE A 184 -5.93 5.14 10.23
N MET A 185 -5.69 3.84 10.46
CA MET A 185 -5.48 2.84 9.40
C MET A 185 -6.72 2.60 8.53
N CYS A 186 -7.93 2.89 9.00
CA CYS A 186 -9.14 2.86 8.18
C CYS A 186 -9.22 3.98 7.12
N THR A 187 -8.41 5.04 7.22
CA THR A 187 -8.60 6.23 6.38
C THR A 187 -7.64 6.27 5.20
N TRP A 188 -6.33 6.26 5.47
CA TRP A 188 -5.31 6.45 4.43
C TRP A 188 -5.33 5.37 3.33
N PRO A 189 -5.46 4.07 3.65
CA PRO A 189 -5.39 3.04 2.63
C PRO A 189 -6.48 3.14 1.56
N ASN A 190 -7.66 3.59 1.95
CA ASN A 190 -8.79 3.77 1.04
C ASN A 190 -8.59 5.01 0.18
N LEU A 191 -8.13 6.09 0.80
CA LEU A 191 -7.85 7.33 0.09
C LEU A 191 -6.80 7.11 -1.01
N ILE A 192 -5.72 6.40 -0.69
CA ILE A 192 -4.66 6.11 -1.65
C ILE A 192 -5.14 5.14 -2.75
N ALA A 193 -5.95 4.13 -2.41
CA ALA A 193 -6.55 3.23 -3.40
C ALA A 193 -7.49 3.97 -4.38
N TYR A 194 -8.29 4.91 -3.87
CA TYR A 194 -9.15 5.75 -4.70
C TYR A 194 -8.37 6.68 -5.62
N TRP A 195 -7.39 7.40 -5.08
CA TRP A 195 -6.60 8.34 -5.86
C TRP A 195 -5.72 7.62 -6.91
N ALA A 196 -5.17 6.45 -6.57
CA ALA A 196 -4.44 5.59 -7.51
C ALA A 196 -5.30 5.16 -8.71
N GLY A 197 -6.62 5.05 -8.48
CA GLY A 197 -7.62 4.69 -9.48
C GLY A 197 -7.65 3.19 -9.80
N LYS A 198 -8.82 2.68 -10.19
CA LYS A 198 -9.03 1.28 -10.60
C LYS A 198 -8.36 0.98 -11.97
N PRO A 199 -7.83 -0.23 -12.22
CA PRO A 199 -7.55 -0.69 -13.58
C PRO A 199 -8.84 -0.85 -14.41
N PRO A 200 -8.86 -0.56 -15.73
CA PRO A 200 -7.74 -0.23 -16.60
C PRO A 200 -7.76 1.27 -16.97
N ILE A 201 -6.72 1.98 -16.56
CA ILE A 201 -6.67 3.44 -16.61
C ILE A 201 -6.38 3.88 -18.04
N ARG A 202 -7.43 4.26 -18.77
CA ARG A 202 -7.30 4.86 -20.10
C ARG A 202 -6.74 6.28 -20.05
N GLY A 203 -6.85 6.96 -18.91
CA GLY A 203 -6.39 8.33 -18.70
C GLY A 203 -5.26 8.45 -17.67
N LEU A 204 -5.00 9.68 -17.24
CA LEU A 204 -4.19 9.93 -16.04
C LEU A 204 -5.04 9.72 -14.78
N ASN A 205 -4.44 9.15 -13.72
CA ASN A 205 -5.09 9.03 -12.42
C ASN A 205 -5.03 10.33 -11.61
N HIS A 206 -5.57 10.32 -10.38
CA HIS A 206 -5.62 11.55 -9.57
C HIS A 206 -4.23 12.04 -9.18
N PHE A 207 -3.27 11.14 -8.90
CA PHE A 207 -1.89 11.53 -8.58
C PHE A 207 -1.22 12.26 -9.74
N GLU A 208 -1.31 11.67 -10.92
CA GLU A 208 -0.68 12.20 -12.13
C GLU A 208 -1.30 13.55 -12.52
N ARG A 209 -2.62 13.71 -12.37
CA ARG A 209 -3.30 15.01 -12.59
C ARG A 209 -2.96 16.04 -11.53
N PHE A 210 -2.88 15.64 -10.26
CA PHE A 210 -2.50 16.52 -9.16
C PHE A 210 -1.10 17.13 -9.38
N CYS A 211 -0.16 16.32 -9.86
CA CYS A 211 1.18 16.77 -10.25
C CYS A 211 1.25 17.41 -11.64
N ARG A 212 0.11 17.71 -12.26
CA ARG A 212 -0.04 18.37 -13.57
C ARG A 212 0.67 17.65 -14.72
N LEU A 213 0.62 16.31 -14.76
CA LEU A 213 1.17 15.54 -15.89
C LEU A 213 0.31 15.66 -17.15
N ASP A 214 -0.93 16.11 -17.03
CA ASP A 214 -1.86 16.37 -18.13
C ASP A 214 -1.30 17.35 -19.17
N ARG A 215 -0.45 18.31 -18.75
CA ARG A 215 0.24 19.25 -19.65
C ARG A 215 1.19 18.59 -20.66
N PHE A 216 1.56 17.33 -20.43
CA PHE A 216 2.39 16.54 -21.34
C PHE A 216 1.60 15.49 -22.11
N THR A 217 0.27 15.61 -22.10
CA THR A 217 -0.61 14.66 -22.78
C THR A 217 -1.56 15.37 -23.73
N VAL A 218 -1.84 14.74 -24.86
CA VAL A 218 -2.84 15.21 -25.83
C VAL A 218 -3.89 14.09 -26.00
N PRO A 219 -5.20 14.41 -26.02
CA PRO A 219 -6.23 13.40 -26.26
C PRO A 219 -6.01 12.68 -27.59
N LYS A 220 -6.09 11.35 -27.58
CA LYS A 220 -6.13 10.58 -28.83
C LYS A 220 -7.46 10.82 -29.52
N VAL A 221 -7.41 11.25 -30.78
CA VAL A 221 -8.61 11.27 -31.62
C VAL A 221 -8.99 9.81 -31.88
N PRO A 222 -10.21 9.37 -31.51
CA PRO A 222 -10.66 8.03 -31.83
C PRO A 222 -10.57 7.86 -33.34
N LEU A 223 -9.80 6.88 -33.80
CA LEU A 223 -9.90 6.44 -35.19
C LEU A 223 -11.37 6.09 -35.41
N ARG A 224 -12.08 6.91 -36.21
CA ARG A 224 -13.42 6.55 -36.67
C ARG A 224 -13.30 5.14 -37.25
N PRO A 225 -14.14 4.18 -36.86
CA PRO A 225 -14.23 2.95 -37.64
C PRO A 225 -14.50 3.40 -39.07
N SER A 226 -13.66 2.96 -40.00
CA SER A 226 -13.86 3.17 -41.43
C SER A 226 -15.11 2.41 -41.85
N SER A 227 -16.29 2.94 -41.52
CA SER A 227 -17.53 2.65 -42.20
C SER A 227 -17.45 3.39 -43.53
N ASP A 228 -16.85 2.71 -44.52
CA ASP A 228 -17.14 2.81 -45.95
C ASP A 228 -15.98 2.21 -46.74
N VAL A 229 -16.11 0.93 -47.10
CA VAL A 229 -16.09 0.44 -48.50
C VAL A 229 -16.83 -0.90 -48.51
N ALA A 230 -18.16 -0.85 -48.56
CA ALA A 230 -18.93 -1.94 -49.17
C ALA A 230 -18.75 -1.81 -50.69
N GLY A 231 -17.56 -2.19 -51.16
CA GLY A 231 -17.16 -2.21 -52.57
C GLY A 231 -16.75 -3.62 -52.90
N ALA A 232 -17.52 -4.25 -53.78
CA ALA A 232 -17.33 -5.61 -54.25
C ALA A 232 -15.89 -5.85 -54.74
N GLY A 233 -15.32 -7.00 -54.37
CA GLY A 233 -14.11 -7.54 -54.98
C GLY A 233 -12.80 -7.10 -54.33
N ALA A 234 -12.50 -7.60 -53.13
CA ALA A 234 -11.16 -7.51 -52.56
C ALA A 234 -10.67 -8.91 -52.21
N VAL A 235 -9.64 -9.34 -52.95
CA VAL A 235 -8.78 -10.48 -52.67
C VAL A 235 -8.45 -10.50 -51.19
N ALA A 236 -8.64 -11.66 -50.55
CA ALA A 236 -8.25 -11.90 -49.17
C ALA A 236 -6.72 -11.79 -49.05
N VAL A 237 -6.23 -10.56 -48.90
CA VAL A 237 -4.88 -10.31 -48.42
C VAL A 237 -4.89 -10.83 -46.99
N VAL A 238 -4.24 -11.99 -46.79
CA VAL A 238 -3.87 -12.48 -45.47
C VAL A 238 -3.05 -11.38 -44.83
N THR A 239 -3.71 -10.54 -44.05
CA THR A 239 -3.07 -9.53 -43.22
C THR A 239 -2.27 -10.32 -42.22
N LYS A 240 -0.97 -10.49 -42.51
CA LYS A 240 0.02 -11.01 -41.57
C LYS A 240 -0.24 -10.26 -40.27
N GLN A 241 -0.83 -10.92 -39.28
CA GLN A 241 -1.12 -10.31 -37.99
C GLN A 241 0.22 -9.80 -37.46
N VAL A 242 0.45 -8.49 -37.61
CA VAL A 242 1.66 -7.85 -37.12
C VAL A 242 1.62 -8.10 -35.62
N ARG A 243 2.55 -8.93 -35.14
CA ARG A 243 2.64 -9.29 -33.73
C ARG A 243 2.89 -8.00 -32.97
N ARG A 244 1.83 -7.40 -32.44
CA ARG A 244 1.92 -6.17 -31.67
C ARG A 244 2.80 -6.43 -30.46
N THR A 245 3.69 -5.49 -30.18
CA THR A 245 4.44 -5.53 -28.93
C THR A 245 3.48 -5.26 -27.77
N LYS A 246 3.77 -5.80 -26.57
CA LYS A 246 2.97 -5.53 -25.37
C LYS A 246 2.93 -4.04 -25.01
N GLN A 247 3.94 -3.30 -25.43
CA GLN A 247 4.00 -1.84 -25.33
C GLN A 247 2.93 -1.19 -26.22
N GLN A 248 2.88 -1.56 -27.51
CA GLN A 248 1.89 -1.05 -28.47
C GLN A 248 0.46 -1.39 -28.05
N GLU A 249 0.18 -2.62 -27.62
CA GLU A 249 -1.15 -3.02 -27.14
C GLU A 249 -1.65 -2.11 -26.00
N PHE A 250 -0.75 -1.71 -25.10
CA PHE A 250 -1.11 -0.81 -24.01
C PHE A 250 -1.25 0.63 -24.49
N ASP A 251 -0.31 1.13 -25.29
CA ASP A 251 -0.38 2.51 -25.77
C ASP A 251 -1.67 2.73 -26.59
N ASP A 252 -2.10 1.75 -27.40
CA ASP A 252 -3.39 1.74 -28.09
C ASP A 252 -4.59 1.80 -27.13
N TYR A 253 -4.43 1.27 -25.92
CA TYR A 253 -5.46 1.27 -24.89
C TYR A 253 -5.61 2.62 -24.17
N LEU A 254 -4.58 3.47 -24.20
CA LEU A 254 -4.62 4.81 -23.61
C LEU A 254 -5.47 5.76 -24.46
N ASN A 255 -6.18 6.67 -23.82
CA ASN A 255 -6.95 7.75 -24.46
C ASN A 255 -6.11 9.00 -24.73
N TYR A 256 -4.79 8.94 -24.52
CA TYR A 256 -3.89 10.07 -24.69
C TYR A 256 -2.55 9.66 -25.29
N GLU A 257 -1.88 10.61 -25.91
CA GLU A 257 -0.49 10.54 -26.36
C GLU A 257 0.39 11.42 -25.49
N VAL A 258 1.64 11.01 -25.31
CA VAL A 258 2.63 11.74 -24.51
C VAL A 258 3.46 12.63 -25.43
N THR A 259 3.57 13.92 -25.13
CA THR A 259 4.26 14.92 -25.97
C THR A 259 5.77 15.02 -25.72
N ILE A 260 6.25 14.41 -24.64
CA ILE A 260 7.67 14.40 -24.24
C ILE A 260 8.28 13.01 -24.40
N PRO A 261 9.63 12.87 -24.35
CA PRO A 261 10.27 11.56 -24.36
C PRO A 261 9.69 10.63 -23.27
N ARG A 262 9.32 9.40 -23.67
CA ARG A 262 8.56 8.50 -22.79
C ARG A 262 9.23 8.22 -21.46
N TRP A 263 10.54 8.04 -21.44
CA TRP A 263 11.30 7.80 -20.21
C TRP A 263 11.17 8.97 -19.21
N ARG A 264 11.13 10.23 -19.70
CA ARG A 264 10.92 11.41 -18.84
C ARG A 264 9.53 11.37 -18.25
N PHE A 265 8.53 11.06 -19.06
CA PHE A 265 7.15 10.96 -18.59
C PHE A 265 6.98 9.86 -17.54
N GLU A 266 7.54 8.67 -17.74
CA GLU A 266 7.49 7.58 -16.76
C GLU A 266 8.21 7.94 -15.45
N LEU A 267 9.36 8.64 -15.50
CA LEU A 267 10.03 9.15 -14.29
C LEU A 267 9.17 10.20 -13.56
N MET A 268 8.49 11.08 -14.30
CA MET A 268 7.57 12.05 -13.70
C MET A 268 6.36 11.36 -13.06
N ARG A 269 5.85 10.27 -13.66
CA ARG A 269 4.81 9.43 -13.04
C ARG A 269 5.32 8.81 -11.75
N LEU A 270 6.52 8.23 -11.76
CA LEU A 270 7.14 7.69 -10.55
C LEU A 270 7.24 8.75 -9.45
N GLY A 271 7.75 9.93 -9.78
CA GLY A 271 7.85 11.05 -8.84
C GLY A 271 6.49 11.53 -8.31
N ALA A 272 5.47 11.62 -9.17
CA ALA A 272 4.12 12.01 -8.75
C ALA A 272 3.52 10.99 -7.75
N TRP A 273 3.66 9.70 -8.05
CA TRP A 273 3.22 8.64 -7.15
C TRP A 273 4.00 8.66 -5.84
N PHE A 274 5.32 8.83 -5.88
CA PHE A 274 6.18 8.91 -4.71
C PHE A 274 5.79 10.05 -3.79
N VAL A 275 5.68 11.27 -4.32
CA VAL A 275 5.31 12.44 -3.52
C VAL A 275 3.94 12.24 -2.88
N VAL A 276 2.93 11.80 -3.64
CA VAL A 276 1.58 11.63 -3.08
C VAL A 276 1.55 10.53 -2.02
N PHE A 277 2.16 9.35 -2.27
CA PHE A 277 2.22 8.29 -1.26
C PHE A 277 2.92 8.76 0.01
N GLN A 278 4.12 9.33 -0.11
CA GLN A 278 4.95 9.65 1.03
C GLN A 278 4.34 10.77 1.87
N VAL A 279 3.90 11.87 1.23
CA VAL A 279 3.30 13.01 1.93
C VAL A 279 1.96 12.62 2.55
N SER A 280 1.12 11.89 1.84
CA SER A 280 -0.16 11.47 2.40
C SER A 280 0.02 10.47 3.55
N PHE A 281 0.95 9.53 3.46
CA PHE A 281 1.26 8.61 4.55
C PHE A 281 1.71 9.37 5.80
N ALA A 282 2.66 10.30 5.64
CA ALA A 282 3.14 11.14 6.74
C ALA A 282 2.00 11.98 7.36
N VAL A 283 1.18 12.63 6.54
CA VAL A 283 0.12 13.55 7.01
C VAL A 283 -1.05 12.82 7.63
N PHE A 284 -1.47 11.68 7.07
CA PHE A 284 -2.69 11.00 7.50
C PHE A 284 -2.44 9.86 8.50
N LEU A 285 -1.22 9.31 8.58
CA LEU A 285 -0.89 8.25 9.54
C LEU A 285 0.13 8.73 10.57
N VAL A 286 1.35 9.06 10.15
CA VAL A 286 2.48 9.29 11.08
C VAL A 286 2.26 10.51 11.98
N LEU A 287 1.92 11.66 11.40
CA LEU A 287 1.76 12.90 12.16
C LEU A 287 0.64 12.80 13.20
N PRO A 288 -0.58 12.31 12.88
CA PRO A 288 -1.62 12.09 13.88
C PRO A 288 -1.18 11.21 15.05
N LEU A 289 -0.42 10.14 14.78
CA LEU A 289 0.06 9.22 15.81
C LEU A 289 1.13 9.86 16.70
N ALA A 290 2.11 10.53 16.10
CA ALA A 290 3.12 11.26 16.85
C ALA A 290 2.52 12.39 17.70
N VAL A 291 1.55 13.14 17.15
CA VAL A 291 0.83 14.19 17.87
C VAL A 291 0.00 13.60 19.00
N LEU A 292 -0.64 12.44 18.79
CA LEU A 292 -1.41 11.77 19.83
C LEU A 292 -0.53 11.33 21.00
N ARG A 293 0.62 10.71 20.73
CA ARG A 293 1.60 10.36 21.76
C ARG A 293 2.03 11.58 22.56
N TRP A 294 2.39 12.65 21.86
CA TRP A 294 2.79 13.92 22.49
C TRP A 294 1.66 14.54 23.33
N ALA A 295 0.45 14.62 22.79
CA ALA A 295 -0.68 15.27 23.44
C ALA A 295 -1.21 14.48 24.65
N THR A 296 -1.09 13.15 24.62
CA THR A 296 -1.49 12.29 25.74
C THR A 296 -0.41 12.18 26.82
N GLY A 297 0.84 12.54 26.49
CA GLY A 297 1.98 12.31 27.38
C GLY A 297 2.21 10.84 27.67
N ALA A 298 1.74 9.94 26.78
CA ALA A 298 1.98 8.52 26.91
C ALA A 298 3.49 8.27 26.87
N ASP A 299 3.96 7.47 27.82
CA ASP A 299 5.37 7.11 27.95
C ASP A 299 5.49 5.60 28.13
N SER A 300 6.52 5.01 27.54
CA SER A 300 6.76 3.56 27.54
C SER A 300 8.12 3.26 28.14
N SER A 301 8.19 2.26 28.99
CA SER A 301 9.47 1.74 29.48
C SER A 301 10.28 1.03 28.39
N TYR A 302 9.64 0.64 27.30
CA TYR A 302 10.23 -0.18 26.24
C TYR A 302 10.51 0.60 24.97
N ILE A 303 9.82 1.72 24.77
CA ILE A 303 9.89 2.54 23.55
C ILE A 303 10.34 3.95 23.95
N PRO A 304 11.55 4.37 23.55
CA PRO A 304 12.10 5.68 23.90
C PRO A 304 11.30 6.82 23.29
#